data_AF-A0A7W9Z7S0-F1
#
_entry.id   AF-A0A7W9Z7S0-F1
#
_cell.length_a   1.000
_cell.length_b   1.000
_cell.length_c   1.000
_cell.angle_alpha   90.00
_cell.angle_beta   90.00
_cell.angle_gamma   90.00
#
_symmetry.space_group_name_H-M   'P 1'
#
loop_
_entity.id
_entity.type
_entity.pdbx_description
1 polymer ?
#
loop_
_entity_poly.entity_id
_entity_poly.type
_entity_poly.pdbx_seq_one_letter_code
_entity_poly.pdbx_strand_id
1 'polypeptide(L)'
;MPHTEYLRLGADVPERCVACRLLFKEVLSDDGLTGIRTHVQQQRAMGTPRFQREIEMVIGHCANVRAAHLPRRNEDAFGTSSDPL
;
A
#
# COMPACT_ATOMS: atom_id res chain seq x y z
N MET A 1 -15.25 -14.84 -20.48
CA MET A 1 -14.42 -15.28 -21.62
C MET A 1 -13.06 -14.60 -21.50
N PRO A 2 -11.94 -15.34 -21.56
CA PRO A 2 -10.60 -14.74 -21.51
C PRO A 2 -10.32 -13.85 -22.72
N HIS A 3 -9.56 -12.78 -22.55
CA HIS A 3 -9.18 -11.88 -23.63
C HIS A 3 -8.19 -12.55 -24.59
N THR A 4 -8.29 -12.29 -25.91
CA THR A 4 -7.43 -12.92 -26.93
C THR A 4 -5.95 -12.65 -26.69
N GLU A 5 -5.58 -11.42 -26.34
CA GLU A 5 -4.16 -11.09 -26.05
C GLU A 5 -3.64 -11.85 -24.82
N TYR A 6 -4.49 -12.11 -23.83
CA TYR A 6 -4.09 -12.93 -22.69
C TYR A 6 -3.85 -14.39 -23.10
N LEU A 7 -4.68 -14.94 -23.99
CA LEU A 7 -4.50 -16.30 -24.52
C LEU A 7 -3.23 -16.44 -25.36
N ARG A 8 -2.77 -15.36 -26.01
CA ARG A 8 -1.51 -15.34 -26.77
C ARG A 8 -0.25 -15.37 -25.90
N LEU A 9 -0.36 -15.12 -24.60
CA LEU A 9 0.80 -15.12 -23.69
C LEU A 9 1.37 -16.53 -23.43
N GLY A 10 0.63 -17.60 -23.73
CA GLY A 10 1.07 -18.96 -23.46
C GLY A 10 -0.01 -20.01 -23.73
N ALA A 11 0.41 -21.23 -24.01
CA ALA A 11 -0.45 -22.35 -24.34
C ALA A 11 -1.30 -22.79 -23.15
N ASP A 12 -0.73 -22.76 -21.94
CA ASP A 12 -1.41 -23.18 -20.71
C ASP A 12 -1.50 -22.07 -19.65
N VAL A 13 -2.26 -22.34 -18.58
CA VAL A 13 -2.47 -21.38 -17.49
C VAL A 13 -1.15 -21.03 -16.78
N PRO A 14 -0.29 -22.00 -16.41
CA PRO A 14 1.02 -21.71 -15.82
C PRO A 14 1.88 -20.77 -16.67
N GLU A 15 2.00 -21.04 -17.97
CA GLU A 15 2.82 -20.26 -18.91
C GLU A 15 2.28 -18.83 -19.04
N ARG A 16 0.96 -18.66 -19.23
CA ARG A 16 0.32 -17.34 -19.24
C ARG A 16 0.54 -16.57 -17.95
N CYS A 17 0.48 -17.23 -16.79
CA CYS A 17 0.73 -16.58 -15.51
C CYS A 17 2.17 -16.08 -15.40
N VAL A 18 3.14 -16.85 -15.87
CA VAL A 18 4.56 -16.45 -15.87
C VAL A 18 4.78 -15.30 -16.84
N ALA A 19 4.33 -15.42 -18.09
CA ALA A 19 4.47 -14.39 -19.11
C ALA A 19 3.82 -13.06 -18.68
N CYS A 20 2.61 -13.11 -18.12
CA CYS A 20 1.94 -11.92 -17.60
C CYS A 20 2.75 -11.25 -16.47
N ARG A 21 3.31 -12.02 -15.54
CA ARG A 21 4.17 -11.47 -14.48
C ARG A 21 5.45 -10.84 -15.02
N LEU A 22 6.04 -11.40 -16.08
CA LEU A 22 7.25 -10.85 -16.69
C LEU A 22 6.99 -9.48 -17.32
N LEU A 23 5.88 -9.31 -18.05
CA LEU A 23 5.48 -8.02 -18.62
C LEU A 23 5.40 -6.92 -17.56
N PHE A 24 4.86 -7.23 -16.38
CA PHE A 24 4.79 -6.25 -15.29
C PHE A 24 6.13 -6.00 -14.62
N LYS A 25 7.01 -7.00 -14.51
CA LYS A 25 8.36 -6.83 -13.95
C LYS A 25 9.24 -5.92 -14.80
N GLU A 26 9.03 -5.88 -16.11
CA GLU A 26 9.77 -4.98 -17.01
C GLU A 26 9.48 -3.50 -16.75
N VAL A 27 8.29 -3.18 -16.26
CA VAL A 27 7.81 -1.79 -16.10
C VAL A 27 7.72 -1.36 -14.63
N LEU A 28 7.45 -2.29 -13.72
CA LEU A 28 7.31 -2.01 -12.29
C LEU A 28 8.60 -2.37 -11.56
N SER A 29 9.26 -1.35 -11.01
CA SER A 29 10.32 -1.57 -10.03
C SER A 29 9.77 -2.25 -8.76
N ASP A 30 10.63 -2.97 -8.05
CA ASP A 30 10.25 -3.61 -6.78
C ASP A 30 9.73 -2.60 -5.75
N ASP A 31 10.30 -1.39 -5.72
CA ASP A 31 9.85 -0.27 -4.88
C ASP A 31 8.46 0.21 -5.28
N GLY A 32 8.20 0.37 -6.58
CA GLY A 32 6.89 0.76 -7.11
C GLY A 32 5.83 -0.27 -6.77
N LEU A 33 6.16 -1.56 -6.93
CA LEU A 33 5.26 -2.66 -6.59
C LEU A 33 4.97 -2.73 -5.08
N THR A 34 5.97 -2.47 -4.24
CA THR A 34 5.82 -2.39 -2.78
C THR A 34 4.95 -1.20 -2.38
N GLY A 35 5.11 -0.06 -3.06
CA GLY A 35 4.25 1.11 -2.91
C GLY A 35 2.79 0.77 -3.23
N ILE A 36 2.52 0.19 -4.40
CA ILE A 36 1.17 -0.21 -4.81
C ILE A 36 0.54 -1.14 -3.75
N ARG A 37 1.27 -2.19 -3.34
CA ARG A 37 0.78 -3.15 -2.33
C ARG A 37 0.41 -2.46 -1.02
N THR A 38 1.29 -1.61 -0.51
CA THR A 38 1.07 -0.91 0.76
C THR A 38 -0.18 -0.05 0.73
N HIS A 39 -0.39 0.70 -0.37
CA HIS A 39 -1.55 1.57 -0.50
C HIS A 39 -2.85 0.76 -0.69
N VAL A 40 -2.84 -0.27 -1.54
CA VAL A 40 -4.01 -1.12 -1.78
C VAL A 40 -4.44 -1.88 -0.52
N GLN A 41 -3.48 -2.46 0.22
CA GLN A 41 -3.77 -3.22 1.45
C GLN A 41 -4.41 -2.36 2.54
N GLN A 42 -4.05 -1.08 2.61
CA GLN A 42 -4.63 -0.14 3.57
C GLN A 42 -5.86 0.61 3.02
N GLN A 43 -6.28 0.32 1.78
CA GLN A 43 -7.34 1.05 1.08
C GLN A 43 -7.06 2.56 1.04
N ARG A 44 -5.82 2.93 0.74
CA ARG A 44 -5.32 4.32 0.69
C ARG A 44 -4.96 4.75 -0.72
N ALA A 45 -5.00 6.05 -0.96
CA ALA A 45 -4.70 6.61 -2.27
C ALA A 45 -3.17 6.66 -2.50
N MET A 46 -2.69 5.97 -3.53
CA MET A 46 -1.32 6.13 -4.01
C MET A 46 -1.23 7.36 -4.90
N GLY A 47 -0.23 8.22 -4.69
CA GLY A 47 -0.03 9.42 -5.52
C GLY A 47 0.57 10.58 -4.75
N THR A 48 0.42 11.79 -5.28
CA THR A 48 0.96 13.01 -4.66
C THR A 48 0.19 13.38 -3.39
N PRO A 49 0.79 14.15 -2.46
CA PRO A 49 0.09 14.66 -1.28
C PRO A 49 -1.13 15.54 -1.62
N ARG A 50 -1.14 16.16 -2.80
CA ARG A 50 -2.30 16.89 -3.31
C ARG A 50 -3.44 15.92 -3.63
N PHE A 51 -3.16 14.88 -4.42
CA PHE A 51 -4.13 13.87 -4.80
C PHE A 51 -4.71 13.16 -3.58
N GLN A 52 -3.85 12.78 -2.62
CA GLN A 52 -4.31 12.16 -1.37
C GLN A 52 -5.28 13.05 -0.59
N ARG A 53 -4.99 14.36 -0.48
CA ARG A 53 -5.91 15.31 0.16
C ARG A 53 -7.24 15.43 -0.58
N GLU A 54 -7.22 15.45 -1.91
CA GLU A 54 -8.43 15.46 -2.73
C GLU A 54 -9.28 14.22 -2.49
N ILE A 55 -8.66 13.03 -2.44
CA ILE A 55 -9.35 11.78 -2.12
C ILE A 55 -9.87 11.75 -0.67
N GLU A 56 -9.12 12.28 0.29
CA GLU A 56 -9.56 12.38 1.69
C GLU A 56 -10.80 13.27 1.84
N MET A 57 -10.88 14.38 1.09
CA MET A 57 -12.08 15.22 1.05
C MET A 57 -13.29 14.50 0.44
N VAL A 58 -13.08 13.63 -0.57
CA VAL A 58 -14.16 12.88 -1.22
C VAL A 58 -14.65 11.71 -0.36
N ILE A 59 -13.75 10.96 0.25
CA ILE A 59 -14.08 9.74 1.00
C ILE A 59 -14.42 10.05 2.46
N GLY A 60 -14.00 11.22 2.99
CA GLY A 60 -14.24 11.62 4.38
C GLY A 60 -13.40 10.84 5.40
N HIS A 61 -12.39 10.10 4.96
CA HIS A 61 -11.49 9.28 5.78
C HIS A 61 -10.04 9.46 5.29
N CYS A 62 -9.06 9.34 6.21
CA CYS A 62 -7.65 9.60 5.92
C CYS A 62 -7.14 8.82 4.70
N ALA A 63 -6.61 9.50 3.68
CA ALA A 63 -6.17 8.84 2.44
C ALA A 63 -4.67 8.48 2.42
N ASN A 64 -3.94 8.78 3.49
CA ASN A 64 -2.51 8.49 3.63
C ASN A 64 -2.26 7.10 4.27
N VAL A 65 -1.16 6.47 3.87
CA VAL A 65 -0.65 5.22 4.44
C VAL A 65 -0.20 5.45 5.87
N ARG A 66 -0.68 4.61 6.80
CA ARG A 66 -0.18 4.58 8.17
C ARG A 66 1.05 3.67 8.22
N ALA A 67 2.10 4.14 8.89
CA ALA A 67 3.24 3.28 9.20
C ALA A 67 2.73 2.11 10.06
N ALA A 68 3.04 0.88 9.65
CA ALA A 68 2.54 -0.33 10.29
C ALA A 68 3.05 -0.53 11.73
N HIS A 69 3.98 0.30 12.21
CA HIS A 69 4.77 0.04 13.42
C HIS A 69 4.93 1.25 14.35
N LEU A 70 3.98 2.18 14.44
CA LEU A 70 4.11 3.26 15.42
C LEU A 70 4.19 2.64 16.84
N PRO A 71 5.30 2.83 17.57
CA PRO A 71 5.40 2.36 18.95
C PRO A 71 4.31 3.04 19.77
N ARG A 72 3.62 2.24 20.61
CA ARG A 72 2.58 2.73 21.50
C ARG A 72 3.19 3.78 22.42
N ARG A 73 2.54 4.93 22.58
CA ARG A 73 2.95 5.97 23.54
C ARG A 73 3.00 5.33 24.93
N ASN A 74 4.18 5.24 25.55
CA ASN A 74 4.30 4.83 26.94
C ASN A 74 3.71 5.95 27.81
N GLU A 75 2.66 5.64 28.56
CA GLU A 75 2.03 6.57 29.51
C GLU A 75 2.76 6.62 30.86
N ASP A 76 3.97 6.09 30.95
CA ASP A 76 4.73 5.97 32.21
C ASP A 76 5.58 7.21 32.56
N ALA A 77 5.38 8.34 31.88
CA ALA A 77 6.15 9.57 32.12
C ALA A 77 5.41 10.65 32.93
N PHE A 78 4.24 10.35 33.48
CA PHE A 78 3.51 11.27 34.36
C PHE A 78 3.07 10.58 35.66
N GLY A 79 3.88 10.72 36.71
CA GLY A 79 3.38 10.60 38.07
C GLY A 79 4.22 9.83 39.07
N THR A 80 5.40 10.35 39.43
CA THR A 80 5.88 10.27 40.83
C THR A 80 6.64 11.55 41.18
N SER A 81 5.93 12.67 41.27
CA SER A 81 6.31 13.69 42.26
C SER A 81 5.77 13.16 43.58
N SER A 82 6.60 12.41 44.30
CA SER A 82 6.40 12.16 45.72
C SER A 82 7.33 13.13 46.44
N ASP A 83 6.80 14.30 46.73
CA ASP A 83 7.36 15.20 47.74
C ASP A 83 6.68 14.84 49.07
N PRO A 84 7.42 14.48 50.11
CA PRO A 84 6.96 14.80 51.46
C PRO A 84 8.02 15.57 52.25
N LEU A 85 7.51 16.62 52.89
CA LEU A 85 8.11 17.42 53.96
C LEU A 85 8.65 16.55 55.11
#